data_AF-A0A2G9TGM5-F1
#
_entry.id   AF-A0A2G9TGM5-F1
#
_cell.length_a   1.000
_cell.length_b   1.000
_cell.length_c   1.000
_cell.angle_alpha   90.00
_cell.angle_beta   90.00
_cell.angle_gamma   90.00
#
_symmetry.space_group_name_H-M   'P 1'
#
loop_
_entity.id
_entity.type
_entity.pdbx_description
1 polymer ?
#
loop_
_entity_poly.entity_id
_entity_poly.type
_entity_poly.pdbx_seq_one_letter_code
_entity_poly.pdbx_strand_id
1 'polypeptide(L)'
;HVLRDKLRKGEIDAALIRAELVLEPFIVLAAANRAVHQAAHNRLSTRSLSAELVYSLSPSRNISDSLVTFGIADTSKNILVCIFDDKDGTKMKKLAKEIDGRPESLDKLTSIMDLRVIQK
;
A
#
# COMPACT_ATOMS: atom_id res chain seq x y z
N HIS A 1 -1.33 14.50 -5.57
CA HIS A 1 -1.54 14.63 -7.03
C HIS A 1 -0.51 13.84 -7.83
N VAL A 2 0.78 14.18 -7.78
CA VAL A 2 1.83 13.55 -8.61
C VAL A 2 1.99 12.05 -8.36
N LEU A 3 2.09 11.61 -7.10
CA LEU A 3 2.30 10.19 -6.76
C LEU A 3 1.13 9.29 -7.19
N ARG A 4 -0.11 9.76 -7.01
CA ARG A 4 -1.31 9.00 -7.42
C ARG A 4 -1.40 8.86 -8.93
N ASP A 5 -1.04 9.90 -9.67
CA ASP A 5 -1.04 9.84 -11.13
C ASP A 5 0.06 8.91 -11.65
N LYS A 6 1.26 8.99 -11.08
CA LYS A 6 2.36 8.06 -11.40
C LYS A 6 1.99 6.59 -11.14
N LEU A 7 1.31 6.31 -10.03
CA LEU A 7 0.75 4.99 -9.74
C LEU A 7 -0.24 4.52 -10.81
N ARG A 8 -1.19 5.38 -11.20
CA ARG A 8 -2.21 5.05 -12.21
C ARG A 8 -1.61 4.80 -13.58
N LYS A 9 -0.51 5.48 -13.91
CA LYS A 9 0.26 5.28 -15.14
C LYS A 9 1.21 4.07 -15.07
N GLY A 10 1.36 3.44 -13.90
CA GLY A 10 2.27 2.31 -13.70
C GLY A 10 3.75 2.72 -13.65
N GLU A 11 4.05 4.00 -13.43
CA GLU A 11 5.43 4.51 -13.32
C GLU A 11 6.07 4.17 -11.96
N ILE A 12 5.24 3.90 -10.95
CA ILE A 12 5.64 3.45 -9.61
C ILE A 12 5.18 2.01 -9.42
N ASP A 13 6.12 1.09 -9.25
CA ASP A 13 5.83 -0.29 -8.84
C ASP A 13 5.98 -0.43 -7.32
N ALA A 14 4.97 0.06 -6.60
CA ALA A 14 4.86 -0.06 -5.16
C ALA A 14 3.38 0.05 -4.74
N ALA A 15 3.04 -0.56 -3.60
CA ALA A 15 1.78 -0.31 -2.94
C ALA A 15 1.92 0.92 -2.04
N LEU A 16 1.24 2.02 -2.37
CA LEU A 16 1.13 3.20 -1.52
C LEU A 16 -0.23 3.17 -0.81
N ILE A 17 -0.19 2.99 0.51
CA ILE A 17 -1.34 2.74 1.37
C ILE A 17 -1.51 3.92 2.32
N ARG A 18 -2.75 4.26 2.67
CA ARG A 18 -3.04 5.22 3.74
C ARG A 18 -2.70 4.59 5.09
N ALA A 19 -1.72 5.17 5.79
CA ALA A 19 -1.23 4.61 7.05
C ALA A 19 -2.30 4.59 8.16
N GLU A 20 -3.24 5.53 8.14
CA GLU A 20 -4.33 5.62 9.13
C GLU A 20 -5.33 4.45 9.10
N LEU A 21 -5.35 3.68 7.99
CA LEU A 21 -6.20 2.50 7.81
C LEU A 21 -5.52 1.18 8.17
N VAL A 22 -4.26 1.23 8.63
CA VAL A 22 -3.47 0.05 8.95
C VAL A 22 -3.24 -0.01 10.46
N LEU A 23 -3.81 -1.04 11.10
CA LEU A 23 -3.68 -1.25 12.55
C LEU A 23 -2.23 -1.56 12.95
N GLU A 24 -1.59 -2.49 12.23
CA GLU A 24 -0.25 -2.95 12.56
C GLU A 24 0.46 -3.53 11.33
N PRO A 25 1.81 -3.60 11.35
CA PRO A 25 2.59 -4.16 10.23
C PRO A 25 2.20 -5.59 9.86
N PHE A 26 1.77 -6.40 10.84
CA PHE A 26 1.39 -7.80 10.60
C PHE A 26 0.23 -7.95 9.60
N ILE A 27 -0.75 -7.04 9.62
CA ILE A 27 -1.89 -7.06 8.69
C ILE A 27 -1.42 -6.86 7.25
N VAL A 28 -0.43 -5.96 7.07
CA VAL A 28 0.17 -5.69 5.76
C VAL A 28 0.96 -6.90 5.28
N LEU A 29 1.72 -7.55 6.17
CA LEU A 29 2.43 -8.78 5.84
C LEU A 29 1.47 -9.92 5.47
N ALA A 30 0.35 -10.07 6.18
CA ALA A 30 -0.68 -11.06 5.86
C ALA A 30 -1.32 -10.80 4.49
N ALA A 31 -1.66 -9.53 4.19
CA ALA A 31 -2.16 -9.12 2.88
C ALA A 31 -1.13 -9.33 1.76
N ALA A 32 0.14 -9.01 2.03
CA ALA A 32 1.24 -9.23 1.10
C ALA A 32 1.45 -10.73 0.82
N ASN A 33 1.41 -11.58 1.85
CA ASN A 33 1.49 -13.03 1.70
C ASN A 33 0.35 -13.57 0.83
N ARG A 34 -0.88 -13.11 1.07
CA ARG A 34 -2.03 -13.45 0.22
C ARG A 34 -1.80 -13.01 -1.23
N ALA A 35 -1.33 -11.78 -1.46
CA ALA A 35 -1.05 -11.26 -2.79
C ALA A 35 0.00 -12.11 -3.53
N VAL A 36 1.11 -12.46 -2.87
CA VAL A 36 2.17 -13.31 -3.42
C VAL A 36 1.66 -14.71 -3.73
N HIS A 37 0.85 -15.29 -2.83
CA HIS A 37 0.23 -16.58 -3.06
C HIS A 37 -0.69 -16.56 -4.29
N GLN A 38 -1.54 -15.53 -4.44
CA GLN A 38 -2.38 -15.40 -5.64
C GLN A 38 -1.55 -15.24 -6.92
N ALA A 39 -0.45 -14.47 -6.88
CA ALA A 39 0.47 -14.35 -8.00
C ALA A 39 1.10 -15.70 -8.38
N ALA A 40 1.62 -16.46 -7.41
CA ALA A 40 2.25 -17.76 -7.63
C ALA A 40 1.30 -18.77 -8.29
N HIS A 41 -0.01 -18.64 -8.05
CA HIS A 41 -1.04 -19.50 -8.64
C HIS A 41 -1.75 -18.90 -9.86
N ASN A 42 -1.26 -17.78 -10.42
CA ASN A 42 -1.89 -17.07 -11.55
C ASN A 42 -3.37 -16.69 -11.29
N ARG A 43 -3.67 -16.27 -10.06
CA ARG A 43 -5.03 -15.93 -9.57
C ARG A 43 -5.14 -14.48 -9.08
N LEU A 44 -4.27 -13.60 -9.57
CA LEU A 44 -4.38 -12.16 -9.29
C LEU A 44 -5.74 -11.64 -9.78
N SER A 45 -6.45 -10.96 -8.90
CA SER A 45 -7.68 -10.25 -9.29
C SER A 45 -7.36 -8.91 -9.94
N THR A 46 -6.22 -8.32 -9.57
CA THR A 46 -5.72 -7.03 -10.04
C THR A 46 -4.62 -7.19 -11.10
N ARG A 47 -4.18 -6.06 -11.67
CA ARG A 47 -3.16 -6.03 -12.75
C ARG A 47 -1.73 -6.10 -12.25
N SER A 48 -1.47 -5.97 -10.95
CA SER A 48 -0.12 -6.00 -10.38
C SER A 48 -0.12 -6.53 -8.96
N LEU A 49 1.01 -7.08 -8.52
CA LEU A 49 1.17 -7.59 -7.16
C LEU A 49 0.99 -6.48 -6.11
N SER A 50 1.47 -5.27 -6.42
CA SER A 50 1.31 -4.07 -5.60
C SER A 50 -0.17 -3.68 -5.43
N ALA A 51 -0.97 -3.73 -6.50
CA ALA A 51 -2.41 -3.49 -6.43
C ALA A 51 -3.15 -4.62 -5.68
N GLU A 52 -2.69 -5.86 -5.83
CA GLU A 52 -3.28 -7.02 -5.15
C GLU A 52 -3.09 -6.95 -3.63
N LEU A 53 -1.97 -6.40 -3.15
CA LEU A 53 -1.74 -6.14 -1.73
C LEU A 53 -2.80 -5.15 -1.21
N VAL A 54 -2.99 -4.01 -1.88
CA VAL A 54 -4.00 -3.01 -1.48
C VAL A 54 -5.41 -3.60 -1.53
N TYR A 55 -5.71 -4.40 -2.56
CA TYR A 55 -6.96 -5.13 -2.66
C TYR A 55 -7.16 -6.13 -1.52
N SER A 56 -6.10 -6.84 -1.13
CA SER A 56 -6.13 -7.84 -0.05
C SER A 56 -6.31 -7.25 1.35
N LEU A 57 -5.98 -5.97 1.54
CA LEU A 57 -6.25 -5.23 2.79
C LEU A 57 -7.73 -4.86 2.95
N SER A 58 -8.44 -4.72 1.84
CA SER A 58 -9.82 -4.27 1.86
C SER A 58 -10.79 -5.39 2.19
N PRO A 59 -11.82 -5.13 3.02
CA PRO A 59 -12.93 -6.06 3.20
C PRO A 59 -13.85 -6.11 1.96
N SER A 60 -13.76 -5.13 1.06
CA SER A 60 -14.56 -5.06 -0.16
C SER A 60 -14.05 -6.00 -1.24
N ARG A 61 -14.98 -6.62 -1.97
CA ARG A 61 -14.68 -7.39 -3.21
C ARG A 61 -14.59 -6.50 -4.46
N ASN A 62 -14.86 -5.21 -4.33
CA ASN A 62 -14.72 -4.26 -5.43
C ASN A 62 -13.29 -3.72 -5.48
N ILE A 63 -12.56 -4.08 -6.54
CA ILE A 63 -11.16 -3.65 -6.74
C ILE A 63 -11.03 -2.12 -6.72
N SER A 64 -11.90 -1.41 -7.43
CA SER A 64 -11.83 0.05 -7.53
C SER A 64 -12.03 0.71 -6.17
N ASP A 65 -13.04 0.26 -5.42
CA ASP A 65 -13.33 0.81 -4.08
C ASP A 65 -12.17 0.51 -3.12
N SER A 66 -11.59 -0.69 -3.18
CA SER A 66 -10.43 -1.08 -2.38
C SER A 66 -9.23 -0.17 -2.66
N LEU A 67 -8.92 0.08 -3.93
CA LEU A 67 -7.81 0.96 -4.32
C LEU A 67 -8.06 2.42 -3.94
N VAL A 68 -9.29 2.91 -4.04
CA VAL A 68 -9.65 4.29 -3.65
C VAL A 68 -9.63 4.46 -2.14
N THR A 69 -10.08 3.46 -1.38
CA THR A 69 -10.21 3.54 0.08
C THR A 69 -8.86 3.38 0.75
N PHE A 70 -8.14 2.29 0.43
CA PHE A 70 -6.89 1.91 1.08
C PHE A 70 -5.65 2.51 0.41
N GLY A 71 -5.72 2.79 -0.89
CA GLY A 71 -4.66 3.51 -1.59
C GLY A 71 -4.61 4.99 -1.19
N ILE A 72 -3.52 5.66 -1.57
CA ILE A 72 -3.34 7.08 -1.27
C ILE A 72 -4.36 7.98 -1.97
N ALA A 73 -4.80 9.01 -1.25
CA ALA A 73 -5.58 10.13 -1.75
C ALA A 73 -4.74 11.41 -1.79
N ASP A 74 -5.22 12.44 -2.47
CA ASP A 74 -4.53 13.74 -2.50
C ASP A 74 -4.46 14.42 -1.13
N THR A 75 -5.31 14.01 -0.19
CA THR A 75 -5.36 14.48 1.19
C THR A 75 -4.56 13.63 2.17
N SER A 76 -3.93 12.54 1.71
CA SER A 76 -3.18 11.63 2.58
C SER A 76 -1.92 12.29 3.16
N LYS A 77 -1.84 12.36 4.49
CA LYS A 77 -0.70 12.95 5.22
C LYS A 77 0.36 11.92 5.59
N ASN A 78 -0.07 10.70 5.88
CA ASN A 78 0.80 9.59 6.25
C ASN A 78 0.57 8.44 5.28
N ILE A 79 1.66 7.96 4.69
CA ILE A 79 1.63 6.90 3.69
C ILE A 79 2.52 5.75 4.15
N LEU A 80 2.03 4.54 3.95
CA LEU A 80 2.82 3.32 4.08
C LEU A 80 3.17 2.85 2.68
N VAL A 81 4.45 2.55 2.46
CA VAL A 81 4.97 2.11 1.16
C VAL A 81 5.43 0.65 1.28
N CYS A 82 4.90 -0.22 0.43
CA CYS A 82 5.33 -1.62 0.35
C CYS A 82 5.85 -1.90 -1.05
N ILE A 83 7.01 -2.55 -1.12
CA ILE A 83 7.68 -2.89 -2.38
C ILE A 83 7.99 -4.38 -2.35
N PHE A 84 7.69 -5.06 -3.45
CA PHE A 84 8.03 -6.46 -3.63
C PHE A 84 9.37 -6.60 -4.36
N ASP A 85 10.12 -7.64 -3.98
CA ASP A 85 11.40 -8.01 -4.61
C ASP A 85 12.40 -6.84 -4.70
N ASP A 86 12.73 -6.24 -3.54
CA ASP A 86 13.71 -5.16 -3.40
C ASP A 86 14.82 -5.55 -2.40
N LYS A 87 15.55 -6.63 -2.71
CA LYS A 87 16.57 -7.22 -1.82
C LYS A 87 17.65 -6.22 -1.40
N ASP A 88 18.05 -5.34 -2.32
CA ASP A 88 19.13 -4.37 -2.11
C ASP A 88 18.62 -2.99 -1.64
N GLY A 89 17.29 -2.84 -1.49
CA GLY A 89 16.64 -1.58 -1.10
C GLY A 89 16.76 -0.47 -2.15
N THR A 90 17.07 -0.80 -3.41
CA THR A 90 17.33 0.18 -4.46
C THR A 90 16.04 0.83 -4.95
N LYS A 91 14.97 0.04 -5.10
CA LYS A 91 13.64 0.55 -5.49
C LYS A 91 13.09 1.46 -4.40
N MET A 92 13.23 1.06 -3.13
CA MET A 92 12.84 1.84 -1.96
C MET A 92 13.57 3.18 -1.91
N LYS A 93 14.91 3.18 -2.03
CA LYS A 93 15.70 4.42 -2.03
C LYS A 93 15.35 5.35 -3.18
N LYS A 94 15.08 4.81 -4.37
CA LYS A 94 14.65 5.60 -5.54
C LYS A 94 13.29 6.25 -5.27
N LEU A 95 12.31 5.46 -4.83
CA LEU A 95 10.95 5.94 -4.57
C LEU A 95 10.93 6.95 -3.40
N ALA A 96 11.73 6.75 -2.37
CA ALA A 96 11.84 7.67 -1.24
C ALA A 96 12.29 9.09 -1.67
N LYS A 97 13.10 9.22 -2.72
CA LYS A 97 13.49 10.52 -3.28
C LYS A 97 12.37 11.24 -4.03
N GLU A 98 11.37 10.50 -4.49
CA GLU A 98 10.21 11.04 -5.21
C GLU A 98 9.05 11.42 -4.27
N ILE A 99 9.12 10.99 -3.01
CA ILE A 99 8.12 11.28 -1.98
C ILE A 99 8.56 12.52 -1.23
N ASP A 100 7.75 13.59 -1.32
CA ASP A 100 7.90 14.78 -0.48
C ASP A 100 7.39 14.49 0.93
N GLY A 101 8.28 14.03 1.80
CA GLY A 101 7.95 13.61 3.16
C GLY A 101 9.18 13.21 3.97
N ARG A 102 8.94 12.77 5.21
CA ARG A 102 9.99 12.27 6.11
C ARG A 102 9.78 10.79 6.39
N PRO A 103 10.80 9.93 6.19
CA PRO A 103 10.72 8.53 6.59
C PRO A 103 10.65 8.44 8.12
N GLU A 104 9.84 7.52 8.60
CA GLU A 104 9.58 7.31 10.03
C GLU A 104 9.59 5.81 10.35
N SER A 105 9.84 5.46 11.62
CA SER A 105 9.77 4.05 12.05
C SER A 105 8.35 3.51 11.93
N LEU A 106 8.22 2.24 11.55
CA LEU A 106 6.95 1.52 11.53
C LEU A 106 6.31 1.42 12.92
N ASP A 107 7.08 1.58 14.01
CA ASP A 107 6.56 1.58 15.38
C ASP A 107 5.56 2.72 15.63
N LYS A 108 5.67 3.82 14.87
CA LYS A 108 4.74 4.97 14.94
C LYS A 108 3.39 4.70 14.30
N LEU A 109 3.22 3.59 13.58
CA LEU A 109 1.97 3.28 12.87
C LEU A 109 0.77 3.24 13.82
N THR A 110 0.95 2.69 15.02
CA THR A 110 -0.08 2.63 16.07
C THR A 110 -0.53 4.02 16.53
N SER A 111 0.34 5.02 16.46
CA SER A 111 0.03 6.41 16.81
C SER A 111 -0.63 7.20 15.68
N ILE A 112 -0.58 6.69 14.45
CA ILE A 112 -1.14 7.32 13.25
C ILE A 112 -2.52 6.75 12.91
N MET A 113 -2.75 5.49 13.27
CA MET A 113 -3.99 4.77 13.04
C MET A 113 -5.22 5.50 13.58
N ASP A 114 -6.31 5.47 12.81
CA ASP A 114 -7.62 5.93 13.27
C ASP A 114 -8.61 4.77 13.38
N LEU A 115 -8.82 4.29 14.61
CA LEU A 115 -9.78 3.22 14.92
C LEU A 115 -11.21 3.53 14.46
N ARG A 116 -11.59 4.82 14.41
CA ARG A 116 -12.96 5.22 13.99
C ARG A 116 -13.19 4.93 12.51
N VAL A 117 -12.12 4.99 11.70
CA VAL A 117 -12.20 4.73 10.26
C VAL A 117 -12.10 3.24 9.98
N ILE A 118 -11.35 2.48 10.79
CA ILE A 118 -11.16 1.02 10.62
C ILE A 118 -12.43 0.23 10.99
N GLN A 119 -13.18 0.66 12.01
CA GLN A 119 -14.38 -0.06 12.48
C GLN A 119 -15.66 0.23 11.68
N LYS A 120 -15.58 1.08 10.65
CA LYS A 120 -16.72 1.53 9.85
C LYS A 120 -16.99 0.60 8.67
#